data_AF-A0A3B1C718-F1
#
_entry.id   AF-A0A3B1C718-F1
#
_cell.length_a   1.000
_cell.length_b   1.000
_cell.length_c   1.000
_cell.angle_alpha   90.00
_cell.angle_beta   90.00
_cell.angle_gamma   90.00
#
_symmetry.space_group_name_H-M   'P 1'
#
loop_
_entity.id
_entity.type
_entity.pdbx_description
1 polymer ?
#
loop_
_entity_poly.entity_id
_entity_poly.type
_entity_poly.pdbx_seq_one_letter_code
_entity_poly.pdbx_strand_id
1 'polypeptide(L)' 'MKIGKYELHTIESGTLMLDGGAMYGVVPKPLWERSSPADEKNRIKLVTRHLLLVSDDKKILIDT' A
#
# COMPACT_ATOMS: atom_id res chain seq x y z
N MET A 1 1.60 11.90 -11.32
CA MET A 1 3.03 11.78 -11.69
C MET A 1 3.10 11.47 -13.18
N LYS A 2 4.18 11.80 -13.90
CA LYS A 2 4.32 11.46 -15.32
C LYS A 2 5.63 10.71 -15.57
N ILE A 3 5.57 9.59 -16.30
CA ILE A 3 6.73 8.80 -16.71
C ILE A 3 6.60 8.51 -18.21
N GLY A 4 7.49 9.10 -19.02
CA GLY A 4 7.41 9.00 -20.48
C GLY A 4 6.06 9.48 -21.02
N LYS A 5 5.38 8.62 -21.77
CA LYS A 5 4.04 8.89 -22.34
C LYS A 5 2.87 8.64 -21.38
N TYR A 6 3.14 8.17 -20.16
CA TYR A 6 2.08 7.78 -19.22
C TYR A 6 1.90 8.80 -18.11
N GLU A 7 0.65 9.19 -17.90
CA GLU A 7 0.19 9.83 -16.67
C GLU A 7 -0.20 8.75 -15.64
N LEU A 8 0.32 8.89 -14.43
CA LEU A 8 0.16 7.93 -13.34
C LEU A 8 -0.78 8.51 -12.28
N HIS A 9 -1.83 7.76 -11.97
CA HIS A 9 -2.78 8.03 -10.90
C HIS A 9 -2.79 6.89 -9.88
N THR A 10 -2.80 7.23 -8.61
CA THR A 10 -3.04 6.26 -7.53
C THR A 10 -4.52 6.22 -7.21
N ILE A 11 -5.10 5.03 -7.16
CA ILE A 11 -6.48 4.80 -6.74
C ILE A 11 -6.44 4.10 -5.38
N GLU A 12 -7.09 4.68 -4.37
CA GLU A 12 -7.26 4.03 -3.07
C GLU A 12 -8.47 3.10 -3.12
N SER A 13 -8.25 1.82 -2.83
CA SER A 13 -9.24 0.76 -3.06
C SER A 13 -9.83 0.21 -1.77
N GLY A 14 -9.14 0.38 -0.65
CA GLY A 14 -9.63 -0.07 0.64
C GLY A 14 -8.59 -0.01 1.75
N THR A 15 -9.04 -0.29 2.96
CA THR A 15 -8.21 -0.39 4.15
C THR A 15 -8.34 -1.78 4.75
N LEU A 16 -7.21 -2.35 5.17
CA LEU A 16 -7.11 -3.63 5.86
C LEU A 16 -6.38 -3.46 7.20
N MET A 17 -6.71 -4.32 8.16
CA MET A 17 -6.01 -4.43 9.44
C MET A 17 -5.37 -5.82 9.51
N LEU A 18 -4.05 -5.90 9.40
CA LEU A 18 -3.31 -7.18 9.41
C LEU A 18 -2.36 -7.23 10.60
N ASP A 19 -2.02 -8.43 11.07
CA ASP A 19 -1.06 -8.60 12.17
C ASP A 19 0.29 -7.99 11.80
N GLY A 20 0.77 -7.05 12.63
CA GLY A 20 2.01 -6.32 12.37
C GLY A 20 3.24 -7.22 12.43
N GLY A 21 3.25 -8.21 13.31
CA GLY A 21 4.35 -9.18 13.40
C GLY A 21 4.50 -9.99 12.11
N ALA A 22 3.40 -10.48 11.55
CA ALA A 22 3.38 -11.18 10.27
C ALA A 22 3.86 -10.30 9.11
N MET A 23 3.50 -9.01 9.10
CA MET A 23 3.90 -8.08 8.03
C MET A 23 5.37 -7.66 8.09
N TYR A 24 5.95 -7.59 9.29
CA TYR A 24 7.34 -7.18 9.51
C TYR A 24 8.31 -8.35 9.74
N GLY A 25 7.79 -9.57 9.85
CA GLY A 25 8.56 -10.81 9.94
C GLY A 25 9.50 -10.83 11.15
N VAL A 26 10.81 -10.89 10.88
CA VAL A 26 11.85 -10.98 11.92
C VAL A 26 12.14 -9.65 12.62
N VAL A 27 11.57 -8.53 12.15
CA VAL A 27 11.87 -7.21 12.72
C VAL A 27 11.16 -7.07 14.08
N PRO A 28 11.89 -6.71 15.16
CA PRO A 28 11.30 -6.53 16.48
C PRO A 28 10.24 -5.44 16.53
N LYS A 29 9.13 -5.70 17.26
CA LYS A 29 8.01 -4.76 17.44
C LYS A 29 8.43 -3.34 17.86
N PRO A 30 9.32 -3.14 18.84
CA PRO A 30 9.73 -1.79 19.25
C PRO A 30 10.37 -0.94 18.12
N LEU A 31 10.86 -1.57 17.04
CA LEU A 31 11.42 -0.87 15.89
C LEU A 31 10.33 -0.47 14.89
N TRP A 32 9.48 -1.40 14.47
CA TRP A 32 8.48 -1.13 13.44
C TRP A 32 7.21 -0.44 13.95
N GLU A 33 6.87 -0.57 15.23
CA GLU A 33 5.66 0.04 15.81
C GLU A 33 5.73 1.58 15.79
N ARG A 34 6.95 2.14 15.73
CA ARG A 34 7.17 3.58 15.60
C ARG A 34 6.65 4.13 14.27
N SER A 35 6.80 3.36 13.19
CA SER A 35 6.36 3.74 11.84
C SER A 35 4.98 3.19 11.47
N SER A 36 4.57 2.10 12.10
CA SER A 36 3.27 1.46 11.89
C SER A 36 2.66 1.09 13.23
N PRO A 37 1.99 2.04 13.90
CA PRO A 37 1.35 1.81 15.19
C PRO A 37 0.36 0.65 15.10
N ALA A 38 0.49 -0.30 16.02
CA ALA A 38 -0.42 -1.43 16.11
C ALA A 38 -1.57 -1.11 17.08
N ASP A 39 -2.72 -1.73 16.84
CA ASP A 39 -3.82 -1.74 17.80
C ASP A 39 -3.62 -2.77 18.93
N GLU A 40 -4.58 -2.86 19.85
CA GLU A 40 -4.57 -3.81 20.98
C GLU A 40 -4.48 -5.28 20.55
N LYS A 41 -4.88 -5.59 19.30
CA LYS A 41 -4.80 -6.94 18.72
C LYS A 41 -3.52 -7.13 17.88
N ASN A 42 -2.53 -6.24 18.04
CA ASN A 42 -1.28 -6.23 17.31
C ASN A 42 -1.42 -5.99 15.79
N ARG A 43 -2.53 -5.38 15.33
CA ARG A 43 -2.77 -5.15 13.89
C ARG A 43 -2.34 -3.77 13.46
N ILE A 44 -1.73 -3.68 12.28
CA ILE A 44 -1.38 -2.42 11.62
C ILE A 44 -2.39 -2.08 10.52
N LYS A 45 -2.61 -0.78 10.31
CA LYS A 45 -3.46 -0.27 9.23
C LYS A 45 -2.69 -0.27 7.91
N LEU A 46 -3.22 -0.96 6.91
CA LEU A 46 -2.70 -0.98 5.56
C LEU A 46 -3.76 -0.47 4.59
N VAL A 47 -3.32 0.19 3.52
CA VAL A 47 -4.21 0.70 2.47
C VAL A 47 -3.84 0.02 1.17
N THR A 48 -4.82 -0.60 0.53
CA THR A 48 -4.64 -1.15 -0.81
C THR A 48 -4.78 -0.03 -1.83
N ARG A 49 -3.84 0.01 -2.77
CA ARG A 49 -3.82 1.02 -3.83
C ARG A 49 -3.57 0.34 -5.16
N HIS A 50 -4.28 0.79 -6.19
CA HIS A 50 -3.96 0.47 -7.57
C HIS A 50 -3.19 1.62 -8.20
N LEU A 51 -2.35 1.27 -9.17
CA LEU A 51 -1.71 2.25 -10.03
C LEU A 51 -2.40 2.21 -11.40
N LEU A 52 -2.97 3.34 -11.81
CA LEU A 52 -3.55 3.53 -13.13
C LEU A 52 -2.57 4.32 -14.00
N LEU A 53 -2.16 3.71 -15.12
CA LEU A 53 -1.36 4.36 -16.15
C LEU A 53 -2.27 4.73 -17.32
N VAL A 54 -2.24 6.00 -17.71
CA VAL A 54 -3.03 6.53 -18.83
C VAL A 54 -2.09 7.10 -19.88
N SER A 55 -2.21 6.62 -21.11
CA SER A 55 -1.69 7.26 -22.32
C SER A 55 -2.82 7.49 -23.31
N ASP A 56 -2.55 8.19 -24.41
CA ASP A 56 -3.56 8.48 -25.43
C ASP A 56 -4.23 7.21 -25.99
N ASP A 57 -3.48 6.12 -26.08
CA ASP A 57 -3.91 4.86 -26.69
C ASP A 57 -4.31 3.77 -25.69
N LYS A 58 -3.97 3.90 -24.40
CA LYS A 58 -4.11 2.80 -23.42
C LYS A 58 -4.41 3.29 -22.00
N LYS A 59 -5.17 2.46 -21.28
CA LYS A 59 -5.34 2.54 -19.82
C LYS A 59 -4.97 1.19 -19.21
N ILE A 60 -4.04 1.20 -18.26
CA ILE A 60 -3.52 -0.02 -17.63
C ILE A 60 -3.72 0.13 -16.12
N LEU A 61 -4.45 -0.80 -15.53
CA LEU A 61 -4.65 -0.89 -14.08
C LEU A 61 -3.77 -2.01 -13.52
N ILE A 62 -3.04 -1.73 -12.44
CA ILE A 62 -2.12 -2.66 -11.80
C ILE A 62 -2.67 -3.07 -10.42
N ASP A 63 -2.52 -4.36 -10.09
CA ASP A 63 -2.84 -5.01 -8.81
C ASP A 63 -4.32 -5.01 -8.39
N THR A 64 -5.22 -5.58 -9.22
CA THR A 64 -6.66 -5.76 -8.92
C THR A 64 -6.97 -6.98 -8.06
#